data_AF-A0A1I2LWU9-F1
#
_entry.id   AF-A0A1I2LWU9-F1
#
_cell.length_a   1.000
_cell.length_b   1.000
_cell.length_c   1.000
_cell.angle_alpha   90.00
_cell.angle_beta   90.00
_cell.angle_gamma   90.00
#
_symmetry.space_group_name_H-M   'P 1'
#
loop_
_entity.id
_entity.type
_entity.pdbx_description
1 polymer ?
#
loop_
_entity_poly.entity_id
_entity_poly.type
_entity_poly.pdbx_seq_one_letter_code
_entity_poly.pdbx_strand_id
1 'polypeptide(L)'
;MKRILFLCLVLATLVSCNKEEFDGYDNPFVSIATETGASSITVLSNVNNINTYMVLVSSRPLETPLTVNYQITVGDGLEEGVDYELVTTGNSLVFEPGVYDMPVRIRWMSHPVDESKDNTLTITLTSNSKDFTLGLPGKSGYRKSLVIEKKN
;
A
#
# COMPACT_ATOMS: atom_id res chain seq x y z
N MET A 1 -3.36 3.63 -65.51
CA MET A 1 -3.72 4.59 -64.43
C MET A 1 -4.64 3.99 -63.37
N LYS A 2 -5.81 3.41 -63.70
CA LYS A 2 -6.74 2.80 -62.70
C LYS A 2 -6.13 1.67 -61.84
N ARG A 3 -5.24 0.84 -62.40
CA ARG A 3 -4.58 -0.27 -61.67
C ARG A 3 -3.54 0.21 -60.65
N ILE A 4 -2.88 1.34 -60.91
CA ILE A 4 -1.91 1.95 -59.98
C ILE A 4 -2.65 2.66 -58.84
N LEU A 5 -3.78 3.30 -59.14
CA LEU A 5 -4.63 3.95 -58.13
C LEU A 5 -5.21 2.93 -57.13
N PHE A 6 -5.60 1.75 -57.60
CA PHE A 6 -6.07 0.66 -56.73
C PHE A 6 -4.96 0.10 -55.83
N LEU A 7 -3.72 0.01 -56.34
CA LEU A 7 -2.59 -0.48 -55.57
C LEU A 7 -2.20 0.50 -54.44
N CYS A 8 -2.23 1.80 -54.71
CA CYS A 8 -2.00 2.83 -53.69
C CYS A 8 -3.09 2.85 -52.61
N LEU A 9 -4.35 2.56 -52.97
CA LEU A 9 -5.47 2.51 -52.02
C LEU A 9 -5.35 1.30 -51.06
N VAL A 10 -4.82 0.17 -51.55
CA VAL A 10 -4.56 -1.03 -50.73
C VAL A 10 -3.33 -0.86 -49.82
N LEU A 11 -2.29 -0.14 -50.27
CA LEU A 11 -1.16 0.18 -49.38
C LEU A 11 -1.56 1.15 -48.25
N ALA A 12 -2.48 2.08 -48.52
CA ALA A 12 -2.92 3.06 -47.51
C ALA A 12 -3.72 2.43 -46.35
N THR A 13 -4.39 1.28 -46.55
CA THR A 13 -5.11 0.60 -45.47
C THR A 13 -4.19 -0.20 -44.53
N LEU A 14 -2.97 -0.52 -44.95
CA LEU A 14 -1.98 -1.23 -44.12
C LEU A 14 -1.23 -0.33 -43.14
N VAL A 15 -1.30 1.00 -43.29
CA VAL A 15 -0.64 1.97 -42.40
C VAL A 15 -1.53 2.37 -41.22
N SER A 16 -2.80 1.95 -41.19
CA SER A 16 -3.78 2.37 -40.18
C SER A 16 -3.74 1.58 -38.86
N CYS A 17 -2.78 0.68 -38.67
CA CYS A 17 -2.68 -0.14 -37.45
C CYS A 17 -1.36 0.09 -36.68
N ASN A 18 -0.96 1.36 -36.54
CA ASN A 18 -0.05 1.78 -35.47
C ASN A 18 -0.74 2.89 -34.68
N LYS A 19 -1.96 2.61 -34.20
CA LYS A 19 -2.47 3.39 -33.07
C LYS A 19 -1.59 2.93 -31.93
N GLU A 20 -0.68 3.78 -31.47
CA GLU A 20 0.08 3.51 -30.25
C GLU A 20 -0.91 3.00 -29.22
N GLU A 21 -0.72 1.73 -28.84
CA GLU A 21 -1.55 1.10 -27.84
C GLU A 21 -1.42 2.00 -26.62
N PHE A 22 -2.54 2.57 -26.19
CA PHE A 22 -2.55 3.46 -25.03
C PHE A 22 -1.88 2.69 -23.90
N ASP A 23 -0.68 3.12 -23.47
CA ASP A 23 0.20 2.39 -22.52
C ASP A 23 -0.41 2.28 -21.10
N GLY A 24 -1.71 2.61 -20.98
CA GLY A 24 -2.43 2.63 -19.73
C GLY A 24 -1.97 3.77 -18.84
N TYR A 25 -2.77 4.09 -17.83
CA TYR A 25 -2.24 4.76 -16.66
C TYR A 25 -1.52 3.71 -15.80
N ASP A 26 -0.34 3.26 -16.20
CA ASP A 26 0.48 2.35 -15.39
C ASP A 26 1.31 3.14 -14.38
N ASN A 27 0.64 3.63 -13.34
CA ASN A 27 1.29 4.35 -12.24
C ASN A 27 1.41 3.41 -11.04
N PRO A 28 2.56 2.74 -10.85
CA PRO A 28 2.73 1.81 -9.75
C PRO A 28 2.66 2.53 -8.41
N PHE A 29 2.10 1.84 -7.42
CA PHE A 29 1.90 2.41 -6.10
C PHE A 29 2.03 1.36 -4.99
N VAL A 30 2.32 1.85 -3.79
CA VAL A 30 2.39 1.06 -2.56
C VAL A 30 1.36 1.63 -1.58
N SER A 31 0.53 0.78 -1.00
CA SER A 31 -0.51 1.19 -0.05
C SER A 31 -0.51 0.33 1.19
N ILE A 32 -1.08 0.83 2.28
CA ILE A 32 -1.28 0.09 3.53
C ILE A 32 -2.75 0.07 3.91
N ALA A 33 -3.24 -1.07 4.37
CA ALA A 33 -4.59 -1.22 4.89
C ALA A 33 -4.72 -2.45 5.81
N THR A 34 -5.87 -2.60 6.44
CA THR A 34 -6.29 -3.89 6.99
C THR A 34 -6.53 -4.91 5.87
N GLU A 35 -6.68 -6.18 6.23
CA GLU A 35 -7.09 -7.25 5.29
C GLU A 35 -8.42 -6.93 4.58
N THR A 36 -9.30 -6.16 5.23
CA THR A 36 -10.58 -5.69 4.66
C THR A 36 -10.47 -4.40 3.84
N GLY A 37 -9.27 -3.83 3.71
CA GLY A 37 -9.02 -2.62 2.93
C GLY A 37 -9.24 -1.29 3.68
N ALA A 38 -9.49 -1.33 4.99
CA ALA A 38 -9.68 -0.12 5.79
C ALA A 38 -8.34 0.61 6.06
N SER A 39 -8.38 1.94 6.08
CA SER A 39 -7.25 2.83 6.41
C SER A 39 -7.36 3.43 7.82
N SER A 40 -8.44 3.12 8.54
CA SER A 40 -8.65 3.46 9.94
C SER A 40 -9.50 2.39 10.60
N ILE A 41 -9.12 1.92 11.79
CA ILE A 41 -9.87 0.93 12.56
C ILE A 41 -9.82 1.18 14.07
N THR A 42 -10.73 0.54 14.79
CA THR A 42 -10.69 0.44 16.25
C THR A 42 -10.26 -0.96 16.67
N VAL A 43 -9.43 -1.04 17.71
CA VAL A 43 -9.15 -2.26 18.47
C VAL A 43 -9.69 -2.08 19.88
N LEU A 44 -10.46 -3.05 20.38
CA LEU A 44 -11.03 -2.94 21.74
C LEU A 44 -9.97 -3.24 22.80
N SER A 45 -10.06 -2.60 23.96
CA SER A 45 -9.07 -2.67 25.03
C SER A 45 -9.10 -3.99 25.77
N ASN A 46 -10.16 -4.79 25.58
CA ASN A 46 -10.36 -6.11 26.17
C ASN A 46 -9.90 -7.27 25.27
N VAL A 47 -9.27 -7.01 24.13
CA VAL A 47 -8.79 -8.07 23.23
C VAL A 47 -7.35 -8.44 23.55
N ASN A 48 -7.01 -9.70 23.23
CA ASN A 48 -5.63 -10.17 23.25
C ASN A 48 -5.37 -11.01 21.99
N ASN A 49 -4.90 -10.36 20.92
CA ASN A 49 -4.77 -10.98 19.61
C ASN A 49 -3.67 -10.31 18.78
N ILE A 50 -3.26 -10.98 17.70
CA ILE A 50 -2.31 -10.44 16.73
C ILE A 50 -3.10 -9.99 15.51
N ASN A 51 -3.02 -8.70 15.19
CA ASN A 51 -3.60 -8.15 13.98
C ASN A 51 -2.55 -8.06 12.88
N THR A 52 -2.97 -8.33 11.65
CA THR A 52 -2.16 -8.19 10.45
C THR A 52 -2.61 -6.97 9.66
N TYR A 53 -1.66 -6.13 9.30
CA TYR A 53 -1.85 -4.97 8.43
C TYR A 53 -1.01 -5.17 7.17
N MET A 54 -1.65 -5.06 6.01
CA MET A 54 -1.03 -5.43 4.74
C MET A 54 -0.47 -4.20 4.04
N VAL A 55 0.82 -4.25 3.74
CA VAL A 55 1.44 -3.37 2.76
C VAL A 55 1.35 -4.04 1.40
N LEU A 56 0.72 -3.36 0.44
CA LEU A 56 0.35 -3.89 -0.86
C LEU A 56 1.06 -3.11 -1.95
N VAL A 57 1.64 -3.81 -2.91
CA VAL A 57 2.27 -3.26 -4.11
C VAL A 57 1.36 -3.52 -5.29
N SER A 58 1.07 -2.47 -6.06
CA SER A 58 0.38 -2.56 -7.34
C SER A 58 1.33 -2.05 -8.42
N SER A 59 1.86 -2.95 -9.24
CA SER A 59 2.77 -2.64 -10.34
C SER A 59 2.76 -3.76 -11.38
N ARG A 60 3.45 -3.54 -12.51
CA ARG A 60 3.95 -4.63 -13.36
C ARG A 60 4.83 -5.62 -12.57
N PRO A 61 5.08 -6.83 -13.11
CA PRO A 61 6.09 -7.76 -12.59
C PRO A 61 7.37 -7.08 -12.13
N LEU A 62 7.76 -7.27 -10.87
CA LEU A 62 9.03 -6.76 -10.35
C LEU A 62 10.18 -7.62 -10.90
N GLU A 63 11.12 -7.02 -11.61
CA GLU A 63 12.33 -7.71 -12.07
C GLU A 63 13.42 -7.78 -10.99
N THR A 64 13.42 -6.82 -10.08
CA THR A 64 14.34 -6.74 -8.94
C THR A 64 13.58 -6.36 -7.68
N PRO A 65 14.09 -6.71 -6.48
CA PRO A 65 13.38 -6.46 -5.23
C PRO A 65 13.01 -4.99 -5.04
N LEU A 66 11.85 -4.76 -4.41
CA LEU A 66 11.38 -3.44 -4.00
C LEU A 66 11.50 -3.32 -2.48
N THR A 67 12.26 -2.36 -2.00
CA THR A 67 12.32 -2.01 -0.57
C THR A 67 11.32 -0.92 -0.30
N VAL A 68 10.41 -1.14 0.65
CA VAL A 68 9.43 -0.17 1.13
C VAL A 68 9.76 0.19 2.57
N ASN A 69 9.92 1.47 2.87
CA ASN A 69 10.15 1.97 4.21
C ASN A 69 8.84 2.50 4.81
N TYR A 70 8.69 2.31 6.11
CA TYR A 70 7.56 2.78 6.87
C TYR A 70 7.99 3.28 8.26
N GLN A 71 7.12 4.05 8.89
CA GLN A 71 7.30 4.54 10.25
C GLN A 71 6.07 4.18 11.08
N ILE A 72 6.32 3.81 12.33
CA ILE A 72 5.28 3.66 13.34
C ILE A 72 5.36 4.86 14.28
N THR A 73 4.24 5.56 14.43
CA THR A 73 4.07 6.66 15.40
C THR A 73 3.00 6.23 16.39
N VAL A 74 3.27 6.40 17.68
CA VAL A 74 2.42 5.96 18.77
C VAL A 74 2.05 7.17 19.62
N GLY A 75 0.76 7.30 19.91
CA GLY A 75 0.23 8.33 20.80
C GLY A 75 0.65 8.11 22.25
N ASP A 76 0.51 9.15 23.06
CA ASP A 76 0.94 9.18 24.46
C ASP A 76 0.04 8.39 25.43
N GLY A 77 -1.05 7.82 24.92
CA GLY A 77 -1.97 6.94 25.64
C GLY A 77 -1.60 5.46 25.59
N LEU A 78 -0.64 5.05 24.75
CA LEU A 78 -0.24 3.64 24.59
C LEU A 78 1.19 3.39 25.05
N GLU A 79 1.40 2.27 25.73
CA GLU A 79 2.71 1.82 26.19
C GLU A 79 3.09 0.45 25.57
N GLU A 80 4.30 0.35 24.98
CA GLU A 80 4.80 -0.91 24.43
C GLU A 80 5.07 -1.93 25.56
N GLY A 81 4.63 -3.17 25.37
CA GLY A 81 4.69 -4.20 26.41
C GLY A 81 3.57 -4.12 27.45
N VAL A 82 2.66 -3.14 27.37
CA VAL A 82 1.45 -3.03 28.20
C VAL A 82 0.19 -3.03 27.33
N ASP A 83 0.18 -2.21 26.28
CA ASP A 83 -0.98 -2.08 25.38
C ASP A 83 -0.82 -2.82 24.07
N TYR A 84 0.41 -2.88 23.57
CA TYR A 84 0.76 -3.50 22.29
C TYR A 84 2.21 -4.01 22.29
N GLU A 85 2.53 -4.85 21.31
CA GLU A 85 3.89 -5.29 21.01
C GLU A 85 4.07 -5.38 19.49
N LEU A 86 5.17 -4.84 18.97
CA LEU A 86 5.52 -4.91 17.56
C LEU A 86 6.06 -6.29 17.21
N VAL A 87 5.25 -7.12 16.56
CA VAL A 87 5.65 -8.46 16.13
C VAL A 87 6.52 -8.39 14.87
N THR A 88 6.16 -7.53 13.92
CA THR A 88 7.05 -7.21 12.80
C THR A 88 8.01 -6.12 13.26
N THR A 89 9.28 -6.48 13.48
CA THR A 89 10.33 -5.56 13.92
C THR A 89 10.99 -4.84 12.74
N GLY A 90 11.49 -3.64 12.97
CA GLY A 90 12.19 -2.82 11.96
C GLY A 90 11.25 -1.83 11.26
N ASN A 91 11.74 -1.19 10.21
CA ASN A 91 11.08 -0.09 9.52
C ASN A 91 11.11 -0.22 7.99
N SER A 92 11.42 -1.41 7.48
CA SER A 92 11.46 -1.70 6.05
C SER A 92 10.91 -3.09 5.73
N LEU A 93 10.35 -3.24 4.54
CA LEU A 93 9.86 -4.49 3.96
C LEU A 93 10.52 -4.66 2.59
N VAL A 94 11.01 -5.87 2.30
CA VAL A 94 11.59 -6.21 1.00
C VAL A 94 10.60 -7.11 0.27
N PHE A 95 10.10 -6.64 -0.87
CA PHE A 95 9.24 -7.37 -1.79
C PHE A 95 10.09 -8.00 -2.87
N GLU A 96 10.29 -9.30 -2.78
CA GLU A 96 10.96 -10.08 -3.82
C GLU A 96 10.10 -10.15 -5.10
N PRO A 97 10.69 -10.39 -6.28
CA PRO A 97 9.96 -10.68 -7.51
C PRO A 97 8.83 -11.71 -7.30
N GLY A 98 7.59 -11.32 -7.62
CA GLY A 98 6.40 -12.15 -7.44
C GLY A 98 5.68 -12.01 -6.09
N VAL A 99 6.24 -11.23 -5.14
CA VAL A 99 5.60 -10.91 -3.86
C VAL A 99 5.01 -9.51 -3.93
N TYR A 100 3.72 -9.37 -3.60
CA TYR A 100 2.98 -8.10 -3.73
C TYR A 100 2.27 -7.68 -2.45
N ASP A 101 2.29 -8.51 -1.42
CA ASP A 101 1.65 -8.26 -0.15
C ASP A 101 2.57 -8.72 0.99
N MET A 102 2.84 -7.81 1.92
CA MET A 102 3.72 -8.07 3.07
C MET A 102 3.06 -7.62 4.37
N PRO A 103 3.12 -8.44 5.44
CA PRO A 103 2.43 -8.13 6.69
C PRO A 103 3.28 -7.30 7.65
N VAL A 104 2.66 -6.27 8.22
CA VAL A 104 3.09 -5.63 9.48
C VAL A 104 2.16 -6.14 10.58
N ARG A 105 2.71 -6.82 11.57
CA ARG A 105 1.95 -7.46 12.65
C ARG A 105 2.16 -6.75 13.97
N ILE A 106 1.05 -6.52 14.66
CA ILE A 106 1.02 -5.93 16.00
C ILE A 106 0.19 -6.85 16.89
N ARG A 107 0.74 -7.23 18.03
CA ARG A 107 0.00 -7.88 19.11
C ARG A 107 -0.67 -6.80 19.94
N TRP A 108 -1.97 -6.88 20.07
CA TRP A 108 -2.74 -6.03 20.98
C TRP A 108 -2.99 -6.79 22.27
N MET A 109 -2.79 -6.12 23.39
CA MET A 109 -2.91 -6.72 24.71
C MET A 109 -4.09 -6.12 25.48
N SER A 110 -4.76 -6.98 26.24
CA SER A 110 -5.94 -6.59 27.01
C SER A 110 -5.52 -5.68 28.15
N HIS A 111 -5.80 -4.38 28.01
CA HIS A 111 -5.46 -3.34 28.97
C HIS A 111 -6.35 -2.11 28.72
N PRO A 112 -7.15 -1.65 29.71
CA PRO A 112 -7.95 -0.43 29.59
C PRO A 112 -7.09 0.80 29.28
N VAL A 113 -7.60 1.70 28.46
CA VAL A 113 -6.88 2.93 28.06
C VAL A 113 -7.50 4.18 28.68
N ASP A 114 -6.67 5.20 28.88
CA ASP A 114 -7.11 6.53 29.32
C ASP A 114 -7.73 7.28 28.14
N GLU A 115 -9.05 7.47 28.15
CA GLU A 115 -9.80 8.12 27.08
C GLU A 115 -9.44 9.60 26.87
N SER A 116 -8.70 10.22 27.80
CA SER A 116 -8.24 11.60 27.67
C SER A 116 -6.93 11.75 26.88
N LYS A 117 -6.26 10.64 26.54
CA LYS A 117 -4.97 10.61 25.83
C LYS A 117 -5.09 10.15 24.39
N ASP A 118 -4.01 10.31 23.62
CA ASP A 118 -3.93 9.78 22.26
C ASP A 118 -3.67 8.27 22.28
N ASN A 119 -4.73 7.48 22.12
CA ASN A 119 -4.69 6.03 22.08
C ASN A 119 -4.50 5.47 20.66
N THR A 120 -3.83 6.22 19.79
CA THR A 120 -3.61 5.82 18.39
C THR A 120 -2.21 5.25 18.14
N LEU A 121 -2.15 4.29 17.22
CA LEU A 121 -0.93 3.84 16.57
C LEU A 121 -1.11 4.03 15.07
N THR A 122 -0.20 4.76 14.44
CA THR A 122 -0.23 5.05 13.01
C THR A 122 0.96 4.43 12.29
N ILE A 123 0.68 3.64 11.25
CA ILE A 123 1.69 3.11 10.34
C ILE A 123 1.68 3.96 9.07
N THR A 124 2.80 4.62 8.74
CA THR A 124 2.91 5.51 7.58
C THR A 124 4.00 5.04 6.63
N LEU A 125 3.67 4.88 5.35
CA LEU A 125 4.66 4.64 4.30
C LEU A 125 5.48 5.92 4.06
N THR A 126 6.80 5.80 4.05
CA THR A 126 7.71 6.96 4.01
C THR A 126 8.49 7.06 2.70
N SER A 127 8.98 5.93 2.16
CA SER A 127 9.69 5.89 0.89
C SER A 127 9.72 4.48 0.31
N ASN A 128 10.15 4.35 -0.95
CA ASN A 128 10.46 3.06 -1.56
C ASN A 128 11.62 3.20 -2.56
N SER A 129 12.29 2.09 -2.88
CA SER A 129 13.50 2.09 -3.69
C SER A 129 13.30 2.29 -5.20
N LYS A 130 12.05 2.35 -5.68
CA LYS A 130 11.69 2.47 -7.11
C LYS A 130 10.83 3.72 -7.40
N ASP A 131 10.74 4.65 -6.44
CA ASP A 131 9.95 5.87 -6.54
C ASP A 131 8.46 5.67 -6.91
N PHE A 132 7.88 4.53 -6.51
CA PHE A 132 6.45 4.27 -6.66
C PHE A 132 5.63 5.26 -5.84
N THR A 133 4.40 5.55 -6.29
CA THR A 133 3.50 6.42 -5.53
C THR A 133 3.17 5.79 -4.18
N LEU A 134 3.13 6.58 -3.11
CA LEU A 134 2.72 6.10 -1.78
C LEU A 134 1.25 6.45 -1.53
N GLY A 135 0.46 5.43 -1.17
CA GLY A 135 -0.99 5.48 -1.17
C GLY A 135 -1.59 5.22 -2.56
N LEU A 136 -2.91 5.17 -2.61
CA LEU A 136 -3.64 5.07 -3.87
C LEU A 136 -3.36 6.31 -4.74
N PRO A 137 -3.23 6.12 -6.07
CA PRO A 137 -3.08 7.23 -7.01
C PRO A 137 -4.23 8.24 -6.88
N GLY A 138 -3.89 9.52 -6.85
CA GLY A 138 -4.84 10.62 -6.70
C GLY A 138 -4.32 11.71 -5.76
N LYS A 139 -5.07 12.82 -5.64
CA LYS A 139 -4.64 13.98 -4.85
C LYS A 139 -4.61 13.74 -3.34
N SER A 140 -5.34 12.73 -2.84
CA SER A 140 -5.51 12.50 -1.40
C SER A 140 -4.41 11.66 -0.76
N GLY A 141 -3.66 10.87 -1.53
CA GLY A 141 -2.71 9.89 -0.97
C GLY A 141 -3.39 8.88 -0.04
N TYR A 142 -4.68 8.58 -0.27
CA TYR A 142 -5.45 7.65 0.54
C TYR A 142 -4.71 6.32 0.70
N ARG A 143 -4.70 5.71 1.89
CA ARG A 143 -3.93 4.48 2.21
C ARG A 143 -2.40 4.62 2.10
N LYS A 144 -1.86 5.84 2.21
CA LYS A 144 -0.45 6.06 2.56
C LYS A 144 -0.17 5.76 4.04
N SER A 145 -1.17 5.98 4.88
CA SER A 145 -1.12 5.71 6.32
C SER A 145 -2.34 4.89 6.76
N LEU A 146 -2.14 4.08 7.80
CA LEU A 146 -3.18 3.33 8.51
C LEU A 146 -3.19 3.78 9.97
N VAL A 147 -4.35 4.25 10.44
CA VAL A 147 -4.55 4.65 11.83
C VAL A 147 -5.29 3.54 12.58
N ILE A 148 -4.80 3.16 13.75
CA ILE A 148 -5.43 2.18 14.61
C ILE A 148 -5.66 2.83 15.97
N GLU A 149 -6.91 2.91 16.40
CA GLU A 149 -7.28 3.50 17.69
C GLU A 149 -7.67 2.40 18.68
N LYS A 150 -7.04 2.38 19.86
CA LYS A 150 -7.45 1.46 20.95
C LYS A 150 -8.55 2.12 21.78
N LYS A 151 -9.64 1.40 22.08
CA LYS A 151 -10.81 1.92 22.84
C LYS A 151 -11.35 0.93 23.86
N ASN A 152 -11.94 1.42 24.95
CA ASN A 152 -12.65 0.61 25.95
C ASN A 152 -13.93 -0.04 25.42
#